data_AF-A0AAW0JNQ3-F1
#
_entry.id   AF-A0AAW0JNQ3-F1
#
_cell.length_a   1.000
_cell.length_b   1.000
_cell.length_c   1.000
_cell.angle_alpha   90.00
_cell.angle_beta   90.00
_cell.angle_gamma   90.00
#
_symmetry.space_group_name_H-M   'P 1'
#
loop_
_entity.id
_entity.type
_entity.pdbx_description
1 polymer ?
#
loop_
_entity_poly.entity_id
_entity_poly.type
_entity_poly.pdbx_seq_one_letter_code
_entity_poly.pdbx_strand_id
1 'polypeptide(L)'
;MWYLCMFFHRLLDYRKAEVESLAELFLDDKDKWSSLEWRIPLHHHPDSPFHYVNLPSEDVARNIANRSILVKGIYEIWGEGSSYEELEESIRSYPDERKLPYLESGTTFKITVDSFGKVISFQEQNDRIKGFTYIPFKGQVNLKNPDHKFWVMETDDYGSSNGLPPVDGRRIFFGREVGVPIGAFCQRIS
;
A
#
# COMPACT_ATOMS: atom_id res chain seq x y z
N MET A 1 -13.46 -5.51 4.24
CA MET A 1 -12.97 -4.36 3.47
C MET A 1 -11.70 -4.76 2.73
N TRP A 2 -11.50 -4.25 1.51
CA TRP A 2 -10.29 -4.51 0.72
C TRP A 2 -9.13 -3.62 1.16
N TYR A 3 -7.96 -4.26 1.36
CA TYR A 3 -6.68 -3.61 1.63
C TYR A 3 -5.63 -4.11 0.64
N LEU A 4 -4.68 -3.26 0.28
CA LEU A 4 -3.52 -3.66 -0.53
C LEU A 4 -2.37 -4.09 0.40
N CYS A 5 -2.02 -5.37 0.33
CA CYS A 5 -0.79 -5.90 0.91
C CYS A 5 0.33 -5.74 -0.11
N MET A 6 1.36 -5.00 0.28
CA MET A 6 2.64 -5.00 -0.43
C MET A 6 3.59 -5.97 0.26
N PHE A 7 4.14 -6.94 -0.45
CA PHE A 7 5.06 -7.94 0.07
C PHE A 7 6.51 -7.66 -0.34
N PHE A 8 7.47 -8.16 0.43
CA PHE A 8 8.85 -8.29 -0.02
C PHE A 8 8.94 -9.29 -1.20
N HIS A 9 9.88 -9.08 -2.11
CA HIS A 9 10.10 -9.96 -3.27
C HIS A 9 10.94 -11.19 -2.92
N ARG A 10 10.44 -12.00 -1.98
CA ARG A 10 11.03 -13.26 -1.52
C ARG A 10 9.94 -14.21 -1.04
N LEU A 11 10.21 -15.51 -1.07
CA LEU A 11 9.32 -16.56 -0.55
C LEU A 11 7.86 -16.40 -1.04
N LEU A 12 7.69 -16.26 -2.37
CA LEU A 12 6.43 -15.83 -3.00
C LEU A 12 5.25 -16.71 -2.60
N ASP A 13 5.46 -18.03 -2.55
CA ASP A 13 4.45 -19.03 -2.22
C ASP A 13 3.93 -18.92 -0.77
N TYR A 14 4.68 -18.29 0.12
CA TYR A 14 4.35 -18.18 1.55
C TYR A 14 3.62 -16.88 1.91
N ARG A 15 3.50 -15.92 0.98
CA ARG A 15 2.93 -14.60 1.25
C ARG A 15 1.50 -14.65 1.77
N LYS A 16 0.62 -15.36 1.07
CA LYS A 16 -0.80 -15.48 1.44
C LYS A 16 -0.95 -16.32 2.70
N ALA A 17 -0.25 -17.45 2.76
CA ALA A 17 -0.26 -18.36 3.90
C ALA A 17 0.17 -17.67 5.21
N GLU A 18 1.18 -16.79 5.17
CA GLU A 18 1.57 -15.98 6.33
C GLU A 18 0.42 -15.09 6.81
N VAL A 19 -0.21 -14.34 5.89
CA VAL A 19 -1.31 -13.42 6.24
C VAL A 19 -2.52 -14.20 6.75
N GLU A 20 -2.86 -15.32 6.14
CA GLU A 20 -3.95 -16.20 6.57
C GLU A 20 -3.70 -16.77 7.97
N SER A 21 -2.49 -17.28 8.23
CA SER A 21 -2.10 -17.80 9.55
C SER A 21 -2.15 -16.71 10.63
N LEU A 22 -1.73 -15.49 10.30
CA LEU A 22 -1.84 -14.35 11.23
C LEU A 22 -3.29 -13.92 11.44
N ALA A 23 -4.12 -13.98 10.40
CA ALA A 23 -5.53 -13.67 10.52
C ALA A 23 -6.23 -14.66 11.48
N GLU A 24 -5.91 -15.95 11.44
CA GLU A 24 -6.45 -16.94 12.39
C GLU A 24 -6.22 -16.57 13.87
N LEU A 25 -5.15 -15.82 14.17
CA LEU A 25 -4.83 -15.36 15.53
C LEU A 25 -5.66 -14.15 15.98
N PHE A 26 -6.13 -13.33 15.03
CA PHE A 26 -6.76 -12.02 15.31
C PHE A 26 -8.23 -11.94 14.94
N LEU A 27 -8.72 -12.88 14.11
CA LEU A 27 -10.13 -13.00 13.78
C LEU A 27 -10.90 -13.64 14.93
N ASP A 28 -12.15 -13.21 15.14
CA ASP A 28 -13.07 -13.86 16.06
C ASP A 28 -13.58 -15.18 15.48
N ASP A 29 -14.06 -16.10 16.33
CA ASP A 29 -14.51 -17.44 15.90
C ASP A 29 -15.62 -17.42 14.84
N LYS A 30 -16.39 -16.31 14.74
CA LYS A 30 -17.41 -16.11 13.71
C LYS A 30 -16.82 -15.80 12.32
N ASP A 31 -15.64 -15.20 12.27
CA ASP A 31 -14.95 -14.79 11.04
C ASP A 31 -13.86 -15.80 10.62
N LYS A 32 -13.44 -16.70 11.52
CA LYS A 32 -12.43 -17.75 11.24
C LYS A 32 -12.87 -18.80 10.23
N TRP A 33 -14.18 -19.01 10.05
CA TRP A 33 -14.67 -20.12 9.21
C TRP A 33 -14.58 -19.83 7.71
N SER A 34 -14.37 -18.57 7.30
CA SER A 34 -14.14 -18.21 5.91
C SER A 34 -12.66 -17.96 5.64
N SER A 35 -12.10 -18.66 4.65
CA SER A 35 -10.80 -18.28 4.08
C SER A 35 -10.85 -16.83 3.61
N LEU A 36 -9.74 -16.11 3.78
CA LEU A 36 -9.63 -14.74 3.30
C LEU A 36 -9.81 -14.68 1.78
N GLU A 37 -10.50 -13.65 1.30
CA GLU A 37 -10.62 -13.40 -0.13
C GLU A 37 -9.42 -12.61 -0.64
N TRP A 38 -8.84 -13.08 -1.74
CA TRP A 38 -7.68 -12.47 -2.39
C TRP A 38 -7.99 -12.03 -3.82
N ARG A 39 -7.41 -10.92 -4.24
CA ARG A 39 -7.41 -10.45 -5.63
C ARG A 39 -6.04 -9.92 -6.00
N ILE A 40 -5.69 -10.00 -7.28
CA ILE A 40 -4.48 -9.37 -7.82
C ILE A 40 -4.92 -8.09 -8.52
N PRO A 41 -4.17 -6.96 -8.38
CA PRO A 41 -4.49 -5.76 -9.15
C PRO A 41 -4.43 -6.03 -10.66
N LEU A 42 -5.18 -5.26 -11.45
CA LEU A 42 -5.18 -5.43 -12.91
C LEU A 42 -3.76 -5.29 -13.49
N HIS A 43 -3.47 -6.04 -14.57
CA HIS A 43 -2.20 -6.01 -15.30
C HIS A 43 -0.96 -6.41 -14.47
N HIS A 44 -1.15 -7.16 -13.37
CA HIS A 44 -0.06 -7.70 -12.58
C HIS A 44 0.05 -9.21 -12.70
N HIS A 45 1.30 -9.69 -12.79
CA HIS A 45 1.66 -11.10 -12.68
C HIS A 45 1.40 -11.63 -11.25
N PRO A 46 1.09 -12.93 -11.05
CA PRO A 46 0.94 -13.54 -9.73
C PRO A 46 2.12 -13.32 -8.76
N ASP A 47 3.33 -13.19 -9.28
CA ASP A 47 4.54 -12.95 -8.49
C ASP A 47 4.72 -11.48 -8.04
N SER A 48 3.86 -10.59 -8.53
CA SER A 48 3.78 -9.19 -8.11
C SER A 48 3.76 -9.10 -6.57
N PRO A 49 4.48 -8.13 -5.97
CA PRO A 49 4.40 -7.93 -4.52
C PRO A 49 3.03 -7.37 -4.08
N PHE A 50 2.18 -6.93 -4.99
CA PHE A 50 0.91 -6.26 -4.70
C PHE A 50 -0.25 -7.23 -4.76
N HIS A 51 -0.96 -7.38 -3.64
CA HIS A 51 -2.11 -8.26 -3.51
C HIS A 51 -3.21 -7.59 -2.70
N TYR A 52 -4.44 -7.64 -3.19
CA TYR A 52 -5.60 -7.22 -2.43
C TYR A 52 -6.09 -8.36 -1.53
N VAL A 53 -6.39 -8.03 -0.28
CA VAL A 53 -6.99 -8.94 0.70
C VAL A 53 -8.23 -8.31 1.32
N ASN A 54 -9.28 -9.10 1.51
CA ASN A 54 -10.48 -8.67 2.22
C ASN A 54 -10.35 -9.02 3.72
N LEU A 55 -10.32 -7.99 4.58
CA LEU A 55 -10.21 -8.13 6.04
C LEU A 55 -11.39 -7.45 6.73
N PRO A 56 -11.89 -7.95 7.87
CA PRO A 56 -13.11 -7.44 8.48
C PRO A 56 -12.95 -6.05 9.10
N SER A 57 -11.74 -5.69 9.56
CA SER A 57 -11.48 -4.40 10.21
C SER A 57 -10.05 -3.90 9.99
N GLU A 58 -9.87 -2.60 10.22
CA GLU A 58 -8.54 -1.97 10.20
C GLU A 58 -7.64 -2.50 11.31
N ASP A 59 -8.19 -2.82 12.47
CA ASP A 59 -7.40 -3.35 13.60
C ASP A 59 -6.83 -4.74 13.29
N VAL A 60 -7.59 -5.60 12.62
CA VAL A 60 -7.09 -6.90 12.13
C VAL A 60 -5.96 -6.68 11.12
N ALA A 61 -6.15 -5.79 10.14
CA ALA A 61 -5.11 -5.45 9.18
C ALA A 61 -3.83 -4.94 9.86
N ARG A 62 -3.96 -4.04 10.84
CA ARG A 62 -2.82 -3.50 11.60
C ARG A 62 -2.11 -4.60 12.40
N ASN A 63 -2.85 -5.48 13.06
CA ASN A 63 -2.30 -6.59 13.85
C ASN A 63 -1.54 -7.59 12.98
N ILE A 64 -2.10 -7.95 11.81
CA ILE A 64 -1.41 -8.78 10.82
C ILE A 64 -0.12 -8.09 10.37
N ALA A 65 -0.18 -6.83 9.93
CA ALA A 65 1.00 -6.12 9.44
C ALA A 65 2.11 -6.07 10.49
N ASN A 66 1.78 -5.77 11.74
CA ASN A 66 2.73 -5.66 12.85
C ASN A 66 3.48 -6.97 13.16
N ARG A 67 2.87 -8.13 12.89
CA ARG A 67 3.45 -9.47 13.14
C ARG A 67 4.05 -10.12 11.91
N SER A 68 3.83 -9.54 10.73
CA SER A 68 4.27 -10.09 9.46
C SER A 68 5.77 -9.90 9.23
N ILE A 69 6.37 -10.84 8.48
CA ILE A 69 7.77 -10.86 8.07
C ILE A 69 7.90 -10.67 6.55
N LEU A 70 6.93 -11.15 5.77
CA LEU A 70 6.90 -11.00 4.31
C LEU A 70 6.09 -9.79 3.86
N VAL A 71 5.13 -9.32 4.65
CA VAL A 71 4.41 -8.07 4.36
C VAL A 71 5.35 -6.89 4.59
N LYS A 72 5.48 -6.02 3.60
CA LYS A 72 6.18 -4.72 3.70
C LYS A 72 5.27 -3.65 4.29
N GLY A 73 3.97 -3.69 3.95
CA GLY A 73 2.95 -2.83 4.51
C GLY A 73 1.55 -3.21 4.01
N ILE A 74 0.53 -2.78 4.76
CA ILE A 74 -0.88 -2.91 4.40
C ILE A 74 -1.48 -1.51 4.27
N TYR A 75 -2.19 -1.27 3.17
CA TYR A 75 -2.66 0.05 2.79
C TYR A 75 -4.16 0.06 2.48
N GLU A 76 -4.83 1.12 2.91
CA GLU A 76 -6.15 1.50 2.42
C GLU A 76 -5.96 2.31 1.13
N ILE A 77 -6.33 1.74 -0.01
CA ILE A 77 -6.18 2.40 -1.31
C ILE A 77 -7.34 3.36 -1.53
N TRP A 78 -6.99 4.62 -1.81
CA TRP A 78 -7.95 5.67 -2.18
C TRP A 78 -8.09 5.79 -3.69
N GLY A 79 -7.06 5.42 -4.44
CA GLY A 79 -7.18 5.34 -5.89
C GLY A 79 -6.07 4.54 -6.52
N GLU A 80 -6.35 4.05 -7.72
CA GLU A 80 -5.41 3.34 -8.58
C GLU A 80 -5.63 3.74 -10.04
N GLY A 81 -4.57 3.74 -10.85
CA GLY A 81 -4.63 4.08 -12.26
C GLY A 81 -3.38 3.66 -13.02
N SER A 82 -3.45 3.69 -14.34
CA SER A 82 -2.29 3.44 -15.23
C SER A 82 -1.57 4.74 -15.60
N SER A 83 -2.21 5.89 -15.35
CA SER A 83 -1.65 7.24 -15.45
C SER A 83 -1.99 8.07 -14.20
N TYR A 84 -1.36 9.26 -14.07
CA TYR A 84 -1.65 10.17 -12.95
C TYR A 84 -3.04 10.81 -13.06
N GLU A 85 -3.55 10.97 -14.28
CA GLU A 85 -4.90 11.48 -14.57
C GLU A 85 -5.95 10.45 -14.13
N GLU A 86 -5.81 9.18 -14.53
CA GLU A 86 -6.70 8.10 -14.07
C GLU A 86 -6.65 7.95 -12.54
N LEU A 87 -5.46 8.07 -11.95
CA LEU A 87 -5.28 8.03 -10.51
C LEU A 87 -6.02 9.18 -9.81
N GLU A 88 -5.93 10.41 -10.34
CA GLU A 88 -6.64 11.56 -9.80
C GLU A 88 -8.16 11.35 -9.83
N GLU A 89 -8.71 10.89 -10.96
CA GLU A 89 -10.13 10.56 -11.08
C GLU A 89 -10.55 9.50 -10.06
N SER A 90 -9.75 8.45 -9.92
CA SER A 90 -9.96 7.38 -8.94
C SER A 90 -10.01 7.93 -7.51
N ILE A 91 -9.03 8.76 -7.11
CA ILE A 91 -8.97 9.38 -5.77
C ILE A 91 -10.15 10.32 -5.53
N ARG A 92 -10.56 11.09 -6.54
CA ARG A 92 -11.73 11.99 -6.45
C ARG A 92 -13.03 11.20 -6.27
N SER A 93 -13.15 10.02 -6.90
CA SER A 93 -14.33 9.16 -6.78
C SER A 93 -14.44 8.43 -5.43
N TYR A 94 -13.34 8.31 -4.70
CA TYR A 94 -13.30 7.61 -3.42
C TYR A 94 -14.10 8.36 -2.33
N PRO A 95 -14.84 7.69 -1.45
CA PRO A 95 -15.73 8.34 -0.48
C PRO A 95 -15.02 9.35 0.42
N ASP A 96 -15.51 10.59 0.44
CA ASP A 96 -14.92 11.66 1.27
C ASP A 96 -15.02 11.36 2.77
N GLU A 97 -16.10 10.74 3.23
CA GLU A 97 -16.29 10.32 4.63
C GLU A 97 -15.15 9.43 5.15
N ARG A 98 -14.48 8.70 4.26
CA ARG A 98 -13.34 7.83 4.57
C ARG A 98 -12.00 8.56 4.50
N LYS A 99 -11.87 9.60 3.67
CA LYS A 99 -10.62 10.36 3.48
C LYS A 99 -10.48 11.47 4.52
N LEU A 100 -11.56 12.23 4.72
CA LEU A 100 -11.57 13.48 5.49
C LEU A 100 -10.96 13.34 6.89
N PRO A 101 -11.22 12.27 7.68
CA PRO A 101 -10.62 12.11 9.01
C PRO A 101 -9.08 12.18 9.03
N TYR A 102 -8.43 11.83 7.91
CA TYR A 102 -6.98 11.76 7.78
C TYR A 102 -6.37 13.00 7.09
N LEU A 103 -7.18 14.00 6.75
CA LEU A 103 -6.78 15.21 6.03
C LEU A 103 -6.93 16.50 6.87
N GLU A 104 -7.41 16.40 8.11
CA GLU A 104 -7.75 17.56 8.94
C GLU A 104 -6.54 18.38 9.44
N SER A 105 -6.77 19.65 9.76
CA SER A 105 -5.71 20.61 10.13
C SER A 105 -5.04 20.35 11.47
N GLY A 106 -5.67 19.55 12.33
CA GLY A 106 -5.14 19.16 13.64
C GLY A 106 -4.16 17.99 13.61
N THR A 107 -3.88 17.41 12.44
CA THR A 107 -2.99 16.25 12.29
C THR A 107 -1.78 16.56 11.43
N THR A 108 -0.80 15.66 11.48
CA THR A 108 0.41 15.73 10.67
C THR A 108 0.48 14.58 9.69
N PHE A 109 1.08 14.82 8.53
CA PHE A 109 1.19 13.79 7.51
C PHE A 109 2.54 13.76 6.80
N LYS A 110 2.78 12.64 6.12
CA LYS A 110 3.88 12.44 5.18
C LYS A 110 3.38 11.67 3.97
N ILE A 111 3.83 12.04 2.79
CA ILE A 111 3.67 11.24 1.57
C ILE A 111 5.01 10.57 1.28
N THR A 112 4.99 9.27 1.08
CA THR A 112 6.15 8.46 0.68
C THR A 112 5.94 7.95 -0.73
N VAL A 113 6.93 8.08 -1.58
CA VAL A 113 6.91 7.51 -2.93
C VAL A 113 7.82 6.28 -2.94
N ASP A 114 7.32 5.18 -3.49
CA ASP A 114 8.05 3.93 -3.63
C ASP A 114 7.74 3.30 -4.99
N SER A 115 8.72 2.62 -5.57
CA SER A 115 8.52 1.89 -6.82
C SER A 115 9.07 0.49 -6.72
N PHE A 116 8.33 -0.45 -7.30
CA PHE A 116 8.81 -1.80 -7.46
C PHE A 116 9.66 -1.90 -8.73
N GLY A 117 10.93 -2.29 -8.56
CA GLY A 117 11.85 -2.52 -9.67
C GLY A 117 12.63 -1.29 -10.17
N LYS A 118 12.41 -0.11 -9.58
CA LYS A 118 13.16 1.11 -9.89
C LYS A 118 13.46 1.91 -8.63
N VAL A 119 14.68 2.42 -8.55
CA VAL A 119 15.05 3.42 -7.53
C VAL A 119 14.62 4.79 -8.02
N ILE A 120 13.77 5.48 -7.24
CA ILE A 120 13.31 6.84 -7.54
C ILE A 120 14.18 7.85 -6.80
N SER A 121 14.78 8.80 -7.55
CA SER A 121 15.58 9.86 -6.95
C SER A 121 14.75 10.81 -6.07
N PHE A 122 15.37 11.50 -5.13
CA PHE A 122 14.67 12.43 -4.25
C PHE A 122 13.93 13.55 -5.02
N GLN A 123 14.53 14.05 -6.10
CA GLN A 123 13.91 15.06 -6.96
C GLN A 123 12.64 14.52 -7.61
N GLU A 124 12.72 13.32 -8.19
CA GLU A 124 11.58 12.64 -8.79
C GLU A 124 10.47 12.33 -7.77
N GLN A 125 10.81 12.00 -6.52
CA GLN A 125 9.82 11.82 -5.45
C GLN A 125 9.08 13.14 -5.17
N ASN A 126 9.81 14.25 -5.05
CA ASN A 126 9.20 15.56 -4.80
C ASN A 126 8.29 16.00 -5.95
N ASP A 127 8.68 15.76 -7.20
CA ASP A 127 7.88 16.15 -8.35
C ASP A 127 6.59 15.35 -8.45
N ARG A 128 6.62 14.05 -8.12
CA ARG A 128 5.40 13.23 -7.96
C ARG A 128 4.50 13.75 -6.85
N ILE A 129 5.07 14.07 -5.68
CA ILE A 129 4.29 14.59 -4.54
C ILE A 129 3.57 15.91 -4.89
N LYS A 130 4.21 16.81 -5.65
CA LYS A 130 3.57 18.05 -6.13
C LYS A 130 2.37 17.80 -7.05
N GLY A 131 2.28 16.62 -7.67
CA GLY A 131 1.12 16.22 -8.48
C GLY A 131 -0.16 16.04 -7.67
N PHE A 132 -0.08 15.80 -6.36
CA PHE A 132 -1.24 15.48 -5.51
C PHE A 132 -1.91 16.70 -4.86
N THR A 133 -1.76 17.89 -5.45
CA THR A 133 -2.33 19.15 -4.91
C THR A 133 -3.86 19.19 -4.89
N TYR A 134 -4.52 18.31 -5.65
CA TYR A 134 -5.97 18.16 -5.65
C TYR A 134 -6.52 17.44 -4.40
N ILE A 135 -5.66 16.79 -3.61
CA ILE A 135 -6.06 16.19 -2.33
C ILE A 135 -6.01 17.30 -1.27
N PRO A 136 -7.12 17.58 -0.56
CA PRO A 136 -7.22 18.73 0.34
C PRO A 136 -6.55 18.44 1.69
N PHE A 137 -5.24 18.21 1.70
CA PHE A 137 -4.44 18.09 2.91
C PHE A 137 -4.44 19.42 3.67
N LYS A 138 -5.14 19.47 4.81
CA LYS A 138 -5.13 20.61 5.72
C LYS A 138 -4.10 20.46 6.86
N GLY A 139 -3.68 19.23 7.12
CA GLY A 139 -2.67 18.90 8.14
C GLY A 139 -1.28 19.47 7.83
N GLN A 140 -0.36 19.40 8.79
CA GLN A 140 1.02 19.87 8.63
C GLN A 140 1.95 18.74 8.16
N VAL A 141 2.96 19.08 7.35
CA VAL A 141 3.95 18.07 6.91
C VAL A 141 4.91 17.74 8.06
N ASN A 142 5.01 16.46 8.42
CA ASN A 142 5.98 15.94 9.38
C ASN A 142 6.70 14.73 8.82
N LEU A 143 7.97 14.90 8.42
CA LEU A 143 8.73 13.84 7.76
C LEU A 143 9.29 12.77 8.70
N LYS A 144 9.30 13.05 10.01
CA LYS A 144 9.92 12.19 11.05
C LYS A 144 8.88 11.29 11.73
N ASN A 145 7.84 11.88 12.31
CA ASN A 145 6.82 11.16 13.07
C ASN A 145 5.41 11.72 12.78
N PRO A 146 4.90 11.50 11.56
CA PRO A 146 3.56 11.95 11.18
C PRO A 146 2.47 11.11 11.84
N ASP A 147 1.30 11.70 12.06
CA ASP A 147 0.09 10.98 12.49
C ASP A 147 -0.44 10.06 11.37
N HIS A 148 -0.32 10.51 10.11
CA HIS A 148 -0.79 9.78 8.94
C HIS A 148 0.31 9.67 7.87
N LYS A 149 0.52 8.44 7.38
CA LYS A 149 1.43 8.18 6.27
C LYS A 149 0.63 7.78 5.05
N PHE A 150 0.93 8.43 3.94
CA PHE A 150 0.38 8.15 2.63
C PHE A 150 1.48 7.63 1.72
N TRP A 151 1.09 6.75 0.80
CA TRP A 151 2.00 6.06 -0.09
C TRP A 151 1.55 6.22 -1.54
N VAL A 152 2.50 6.60 -2.38
CA VAL A 152 2.44 6.49 -3.83
C VAL A 152 3.28 5.27 -4.19
N MET A 153 2.66 4.20 -4.67
CA MET A 153 3.34 2.98 -5.07
C MET A 153 3.24 2.82 -6.58
N GLU A 154 4.38 2.71 -7.25
CA GLU A 154 4.43 2.53 -8.71
C GLU A 154 5.01 1.17 -9.09
N THR A 155 4.32 0.46 -9.99
CA THR A 155 4.94 -0.53 -10.87
C THR A 155 5.14 0.12 -12.22
N ASP A 156 6.36 0.09 -12.73
CA ASP A 156 6.71 0.59 -14.05
C ASP A 156 7.19 -0.57 -14.92
N ASP A 157 7.25 -0.37 -16.24
CA ASP A 157 7.93 -1.33 -17.12
C ASP A 157 9.44 -1.23 -16.88
N TYR A 158 9.94 -2.04 -15.93
CA TYR A 158 11.36 -2.11 -15.60
C TYR A 158 12.18 -2.92 -16.62
N GLY A 159 11.59 -3.30 -17.76
CA GLY A 159 12.22 -4.10 -18.80
C GLY A 159 12.50 -5.54 -18.37
N SER A 160 12.62 -6.45 -19.34
CA SER A 160 12.76 -7.90 -19.10
C SER A 160 14.09 -8.34 -18.47
N SER A 161 15.02 -7.43 -18.13
CA SER A 161 16.41 -7.76 -17.78
C SER A 161 16.71 -7.90 -16.29
N ASN A 162 15.76 -7.59 -15.40
CA ASN A 162 16.07 -7.40 -13.98
C ASN A 162 15.65 -8.57 -13.06
N GLY A 163 15.23 -9.71 -13.63
CA GLY A 163 14.81 -10.89 -12.86
C GLY A 163 13.52 -10.67 -12.04
N LEU A 164 12.81 -9.59 -12.30
CA LEU A 164 11.52 -9.26 -11.70
C LEU A 164 10.38 -9.81 -12.57
N PRO A 165 9.21 -10.09 -11.97
CA PRO A 165 8.08 -10.59 -12.73
C PRO A 165 7.62 -9.56 -13.75
N PRO A 166 7.14 -9.99 -14.93
CA PRO A 166 6.66 -9.07 -15.95
C PRO A 166 5.50 -8.22 -15.41
N VAL A 167 5.46 -6.96 -15.79
CA VAL A 167 4.30 -6.08 -15.58
C VAL A 167 3.69 -5.85 -16.94
N ASP A 168 2.39 -6.12 -17.09
CA ASP A 168 1.69 -5.92 -18.36
C ASP A 168 1.34 -4.45 -18.63
N GLY A 169 1.74 -3.55 -17.73
CA GLY A 169 1.59 -2.11 -17.87
C GLY A 169 1.88 -1.38 -16.55
N ARG A 170 2.24 -0.10 -16.66
CA ARG A 170 2.45 0.76 -15.48
C ARG A 170 1.19 0.81 -14.62
N ARG A 171 1.35 0.72 -13.31
CA ARG A 171 0.27 0.96 -12.34
C ARG A 171 0.74 1.83 -11.19
N ILE A 172 -0.15 2.73 -10.77
CA ILE A 172 0.08 3.68 -9.70
C ILE A 172 -1.03 3.50 -8.68
N PHE A 173 -0.65 3.38 -7.41
CA PHE A 173 -1.57 3.31 -6.29
C PHE A 173 -1.32 4.48 -5.35
N PHE A 174 -2.40 5.10 -4.89
CA PHE A 174 -2.36 6.07 -3.80
C PHE A 174 -3.19 5.55 -2.63
N GLY A 175 -2.61 5.53 -1.43
CA GLY A 175 -3.32 5.05 -0.25
C GLY A 175 -2.71 5.46 1.07
N ARG A 176 -3.47 5.21 2.14
CA ARG A 176 -3.07 5.43 3.53
C ARG A 176 -2.45 4.16 4.11
N GLU A 177 -1.33 4.30 4.83
CA GLU A 177 -0.73 3.22 5.61
C GLU A 177 -1.64 2.84 6.78
N VAL A 178 -2.07 1.58 6.81
CA VAL A 178 -2.85 1.00 7.91
C VAL A 178 -1.93 0.34 8.94
N GLY A 179 -0.87 -0.32 8.46
CA GLY A 179 0.14 -0.94 9.30
C GLY A 179 1.37 -1.40 8.51
N VAL A 180 2.49 -1.52 9.22
CA VAL A 180 3.77 -2.02 8.72
C VAL A 180 4.41 -2.92 9.80
N PRO A 181 5.32 -3.84 9.46
CA PRO A 181 6.00 -4.67 10.45
C PRO A 181 6.75 -3.85 11.49
N ILE A 182 6.73 -4.34 12.74
CA ILE A 182 7.52 -3.78 13.83
C ILE A 182 9.02 -3.92 13.46
N GLY A 183 9.74 -2.80 13.42
CA GLY A 183 11.18 -2.78 13.07
C GLY A 183 11.47 -2.60 11.56
N ALA A 184 10.45 -2.39 10.72
CA ALA A 184 10.62 -2.12 9.28
C ALA A 184 11.46 -0.85 8.96
N PHE A 185 11.77 -0.01 9.94
CA PHE A 185 12.70 1.11 9.80
C PHE A 185 14.12 0.69 9.34
N CYS A 186 14.50 -0.59 9.51
CA CYS A 186 15.87 -1.04 9.25
C CYS A 186 16.13 -1.61 7.84
N GLN A 187 15.12 -1.77 6.98
CA GLN A 187 15.28 -2.50 5.70
C GLN A 187 15.44 -1.63 4.45
N ARG A 188 15.70 -0.32 4.59
CA ARG A 188 16.03 0.57 3.46
C ARG A 188 17.52 0.54 3.06
N ILE A 189 18.18 -0.61 3.18
CA ILE A 189 19.55 -0.80 2.69
C ILE A 189 19.62 -2.12 1.91
N SER A 190 19.49 -2.03 0.59
CA SER A 190 20.17 -2.86 -0.41
C SER A 190 20.05 -2.18 -1.76
#